data_AF-A0A378MSB7-F1
#
_entry.id   AF-A0A378MSB7-F1
#
_cell.length_a   1.000
_cell.length_b   1.000
_cell.length_c   1.000
_cell.angle_alpha   90.00
_cell.angle_beta   90.00
_cell.angle_gamma   90.00
#
_symmetry.space_group_name_H-M   'P 1'
#
loop_
_entity.id
_entity.type
_entity.pdbx_description
1 polymer ?
#
loop_
_entity_poly.entity_id
_entity_poly.type
_entity_poly.pdbx_seq_one_letter_code
_entity_poly.pdbx_strand_id
1 'polypeptide(L)'
;MRLAARYYGVVYGYKKGLDVVQDMSGGLLQKLTEGASILGLFIMGALVQKWTSINVPLVLSTIQKQDGTIEVTTVQSILDSLMPGLLPLLLTFACMWLLRNRVNAIWIILGFFVIGILGAATGALA
;
A
#
# COMPACT_ATOMS: atom_id res chain seq x y z
N MET A 1 -52.78 12.51 8.64
CA MET A 1 -51.46 12.16 9.24
C MET A 1 -50.34 11.92 8.22
N ARG A 2 -50.56 11.14 7.14
CA ARG A 2 -49.52 10.79 6.14
C ARG A 2 -48.95 11.99 5.35
N LEU A 3 -49.78 13.00 5.05
CA LEU A 3 -49.35 14.19 4.29
C LEU A 3 -48.52 15.16 5.14
N ALA A 4 -48.90 15.34 6.41
CA ALA A 4 -48.18 16.19 7.36
C ALA A 4 -46.77 15.66 7.65
N ALA A 5 -46.61 14.34 7.84
CA ALA A 5 -45.30 13.72 8.03
C ALA A 5 -44.38 13.90 6.81
N ARG A 6 -44.94 13.80 5.59
CA ARG A 6 -44.18 14.08 4.35
C ARG A 6 -43.79 15.55 4.24
N TYR A 7 -44.70 16.49 4.49
CA TYR A 7 -44.41 17.91 4.39
C TYR A 7 -43.37 18.36 5.42
N TYR A 8 -43.54 17.99 6.69
CA TYR A 8 -42.57 18.29 7.74
C TYR A 8 -41.21 17.62 7.49
N GLY A 9 -41.19 16.36 7.05
CA GLY A 9 -39.96 15.64 6.72
C GLY A 9 -39.18 16.30 5.57
N VAL A 10 -39.88 16.72 4.50
CA VAL A 10 -39.28 17.38 3.35
C VAL A 10 -38.78 18.79 3.72
N VAL A 11 -39.56 19.59 4.44
CA VAL A 11 -39.16 20.95 4.85
C VAL A 11 -37.98 20.91 5.83
N TYR A 12 -37.98 19.95 6.76
CA TYR A 12 -36.88 19.76 7.69
C TYR A 12 -35.61 19.28 6.99
N GLY A 13 -35.73 18.32 6.07
CA GLY A 13 -34.64 17.86 5.23
C GLY A 13 -34.08 18.95 4.32
N TYR A 14 -34.95 19.83 3.79
CA TYR A 14 -34.53 20.95 2.93
C TYR A 14 -33.76 22.01 3.73
N LYS A 15 -34.21 22.37 4.94
CA LYS A 15 -33.49 23.32 5.80
C LYS A 15 -32.13 22.79 6.24
N LYS A 16 -32.08 21.56 6.77
CA LYS A 16 -30.82 20.92 7.15
C LYS A 16 -29.91 20.65 5.96
N GLY A 17 -30.49 20.30 4.81
CA GLY A 17 -29.75 20.07 3.58
C GLY A 17 -29.11 21.36 3.06
N LEU A 18 -29.82 22.48 3.10
CA LEU A 18 -29.26 23.79 2.75
C LEU A 18 -28.19 24.24 3.74
N ASP A 19 -28.39 24.06 5.06
CA ASP A 19 -27.36 24.35 6.06
C ASP A 19 -26.11 23.50 5.83
N VAL A 20 -26.27 22.20 5.55
CA VAL A 20 -25.17 21.31 5.18
C VAL A 20 -24.50 21.80 3.90
N VAL A 21 -25.24 22.11 2.83
CA VAL A 21 -24.67 22.62 1.56
C VAL A 21 -23.97 23.98 1.74
N GLN A 22 -24.41 24.80 2.68
CA GLN A 22 -23.77 26.06 3.01
C GLN A 22 -22.50 25.87 3.85
N ASP A 23 -22.50 24.94 4.81
CA ASP A 23 -21.30 24.48 5.55
C ASP A 23 -20.31 23.75 4.63
N MET A 24 -20.81 23.06 3.60
CA MET A 24 -20.02 22.43 2.54
C MET A 24 -19.22 23.49 1.76
N SER A 25 -19.75 24.70 1.57
CA SER A 25 -19.03 25.84 0.97
C SER A 25 -17.98 26.46 1.90
N GLY A 26 -18.11 26.26 3.22
CA GLY A 26 -17.14 26.67 4.24
C GLY A 26 -15.93 25.75 4.38
N GLY A 27 -15.78 24.74 3.50
CA GLY A 27 -14.62 23.83 3.47
C GLY A 27 -14.75 22.60 4.38
N LEU A 28 -15.90 22.36 5.02
CA LEU A 28 -16.12 21.14 5.80
C LEU A 28 -16.07 19.88 4.95
N LEU A 29 -16.59 19.90 3.71
CA LEU A 29 -16.39 18.78 2.79
C LEU A 29 -14.95 18.60 2.39
N GLN A 30 -14.22 19.70 2.19
CA GLN A 30 -12.84 19.62 1.78
C GLN A 30 -12.02 18.96 2.88
N LYS A 31 -12.23 19.37 4.14
CA LYS A 31 -11.62 18.74 5.32
C LYS A 31 -12.08 17.30 5.54
N LEU A 32 -13.34 17.00 5.27
CA LEU A 32 -13.86 15.63 5.37
C LEU A 32 -13.26 14.73 4.28
N THR A 33 -13.14 15.24 3.05
CA THR A 33 -12.54 14.53 1.90
C THR A 33 -11.03 14.39 2.09
N GLU A 34 -10.37 15.40 2.63
CA GLU A 34 -8.94 15.39 2.98
C GLU A 34 -8.67 14.41 4.13
N GLY A 35 -9.50 14.42 5.17
CA GLY A 35 -9.45 13.40 6.23
C GLY A 35 -9.68 11.99 5.68
N ALA A 36 -10.65 11.82 4.79
CA ALA A 36 -10.91 10.53 4.14
C ALA A 36 -9.75 10.07 3.25
N SER A 37 -9.11 10.97 2.50
CA SER A 37 -7.99 10.63 1.61
C SER A 37 -6.72 10.29 2.39
N ILE A 38 -6.42 11.00 3.49
CA ILE A 38 -5.31 10.70 4.39
C ILE A 38 -5.48 9.31 5.02
N LEU A 39 -6.67 9.02 5.54
CA LEU A 39 -7.00 7.70 6.09
C LEU A 39 -6.89 6.60 5.01
N GLY A 40 -7.35 6.88 3.79
CA GLY A 40 -7.23 5.98 2.65
C GLY A 40 -5.77 5.66 2.30
N LEU A 41 -4.91 6.68 2.22
CA LEU A 41 -3.49 6.51 1.93
C LEU A 41 -2.78 5.71 3.03
N PHE A 42 -3.12 5.96 4.29
CA PHE A 42 -2.55 5.26 5.43
C PHE A 42 -2.89 3.76 5.40
N ILE A 43 -4.16 3.42 5.16
CA ILE A 43 -4.60 2.02 5.06
C ILE A 43 -3.91 1.32 3.89
N MET A 44 -3.78 1.97 2.73
CA MET A 44 -3.07 1.39 1.58
C MET A 44 -1.60 1.10 1.92
N GLY A 45 -0.92 1.99 2.65
CA GLY A 45 0.46 1.76 3.09
C GLY A 45 0.60 0.56 4.04
N ALA A 46 -0.30 0.43 5.02
CA ALA A 46 -0.29 -0.69 5.97
C ALA A 46 -0.65 -2.03 5.30
N LEU A 47 -1.60 -2.03 4.37
CA LEU A 47 -2.02 -3.23 3.64
C LEU A 47 -0.89 -3.76 2.76
N VAL A 48 -0.20 -2.90 2.02
CA VAL A 48 0.93 -3.30 1.17
C VAL A 48 1.99 -4.06 1.97
N GLN A 49 2.36 -3.56 3.16
CA GLN A 49 3.37 -4.20 4.01
C GLN A 49 2.89 -5.54 4.60
N LYS A 50 1.59 -5.69 4.86
CA LYS A 50 1.02 -6.91 5.44
C LYS A 50 0.71 -8.00 4.40
N TRP A 51 0.34 -7.62 3.19
CA TRP A 51 -0.06 -8.55 2.14
C TRP A 51 1.10 -8.90 1.18
N THR A 52 2.15 -8.08 1.12
CA THR A 52 3.35 -8.37 0.34
C THR A 52 4.35 -9.13 1.21
N SER A 53 4.07 -10.41 1.46
CA SER A 53 5.06 -11.32 2.06
C SER A 53 6.04 -11.75 0.97
N ILE A 54 7.12 -10.98 0.83
CA ILE A 54 8.25 -11.34 -0.02
C ILE A 54 9.31 -11.90 0.91
N ASN A 55 9.33 -13.22 1.00
CA ASN A 55 10.35 -13.95 1.72
C ASN A 55 11.49 -14.24 0.72
N VAL A 56 12.66 -13.67 1.00
CA VAL A 56 13.81 -13.69 0.10
C VAL A 56 14.93 -14.43 0.80
N PRO A 57 15.06 -15.75 0.60
CA PRO A 57 16.25 -16.49 1.02
C PRO A 57 17.45 -16.21 0.09
N LEU A 58 17.74 -14.94 -0.24
CA LEU A 58 18.96 -14.55 -0.96
C LEU A 58 20.15 -14.54 0.01
N VAL A 59 20.73 -15.72 0.23
CA VAL A 59 22.15 -15.85 0.58
C VAL A 59 23.00 -15.29 -0.57
N LEU A 60 23.47 -14.05 -0.43
CA LEU A 60 24.31 -13.39 -1.45
C LEU A 60 25.80 -13.75 -1.40
N SER A 61 26.23 -14.72 -0.60
CA SER A 61 27.47 -15.50 -0.79
C SER A 61 27.79 -16.35 0.43
N THR A 62 27.96 -17.65 0.23
CA THR A 62 28.78 -18.46 1.13
C THR A 62 30.24 -18.01 0.98
N ILE A 63 30.79 -17.27 1.95
CA ILE A 63 32.24 -17.29 2.19
C ILE A 63 32.49 -18.36 3.24
N GLN A 64 33.02 -19.51 2.81
CA GLN A 64 33.57 -20.51 3.71
C GLN A 64 34.90 -19.99 4.29
N LYS A 65 35.06 -20.00 5.63
CA LYS A 65 36.37 -20.23 6.26
C LYS A 65 36.28 -21.10 7.52
N GLN A 66 36.79 -22.32 7.34
CA GLN A 66 37.55 -23.20 8.25
C GLN A 66 37.02 -23.72 9.61
N ASP A 67 35.87 -23.32 10.16
CA ASP A 67 35.47 -23.88 11.48
C ASP A 67 33.96 -24.07 11.72
N GLY A 68 33.30 -24.91 10.90
CA GLY A 68 32.13 -25.71 11.31
C GLY A 68 30.82 -25.02 11.75
N THR A 69 30.74 -23.69 11.88
CA THR A 69 29.53 -22.97 12.29
C THR A 69 29.09 -21.97 11.22
N ILE A 70 27.90 -22.23 10.68
CA ILE A 70 27.29 -21.49 9.57
C ILE A 70 26.55 -20.28 10.17
N GLU A 71 27.27 -19.24 10.57
CA GLU A 71 26.64 -17.96 10.87
C GLU A 71 26.50 -17.12 9.60
N VAL A 72 25.29 -17.20 9.04
CA VAL A 72 24.85 -16.38 7.90
C VAL A 72 24.67 -14.95 8.39
N THR A 73 25.74 -14.16 8.39
CA THR A 73 25.64 -12.70 8.52
C THR A 73 25.34 -12.11 7.14
N THR A 74 24.08 -12.20 6.73
CA THR A 74 23.53 -11.49 5.56
C THR A 74 23.33 -10.02 5.89
N VAL A 75 23.48 -9.14 4.89
CA VAL A 75 23.10 -7.71 4.94
C VAL A 75 21.60 -7.52 5.34
N GLN A 76 20.81 -8.59 5.32
CA GLN A 76 19.43 -8.67 5.79
C GLN A 76 19.30 -8.59 7.33
N SER A 77 20.21 -9.11 8.16
CA SER A 77 20.04 -9.06 9.64
C SER A 77 20.22 -7.66 10.24
N ILE A 78 21.05 -6.83 9.59
CA ILE A 78 21.26 -5.42 9.98
C ILE A 78 20.08 -4.55 9.51
N LEU A 79 19.50 -4.86 8.35
CA LEU A 79 18.38 -4.10 7.79
C LEU A 79 17.03 -4.52 8.41
N ASP A 80 16.81 -5.81 8.69
CA ASP A 80 15.65 -6.34 9.40
C ASP A 80 15.61 -5.90 10.87
N SER A 81 16.76 -5.66 11.50
CA SER A 81 16.83 -5.07 12.85
C SER A 81 16.53 -3.58 12.89
N LEU A 82 16.66 -2.85 11.77
CA LEU A 82 16.42 -1.40 11.69
C LEU A 82 15.06 -1.04 11.08
N MET A 83 14.54 -1.79 10.11
CA MET A 83 13.19 -1.62 9.53
C MET A 83 12.72 -2.92 8.85
N PRO A 84 11.84 -3.73 9.50
CA PRO A 84 11.20 -4.85 8.83
C PRO A 84 10.24 -4.31 7.75
N GLY A 85 10.60 -4.45 6.47
CA GLY A 85 9.73 -4.04 5.35
C GLY A 85 10.34 -3.09 4.30
N LEU A 86 11.65 -2.86 4.31
CA LEU A 86 12.29 -2.02 3.28
C LEU A 86 12.13 -2.61 1.86
N LEU A 87 12.23 -3.94 1.74
CA LEU A 87 12.14 -4.63 0.45
C LEU A 87 10.77 -4.51 -0.25
N PRO A 88 9.62 -4.79 0.41
CA PRO A 88 8.30 -4.54 -0.19
C PRO A 88 8.06 -3.04 -0.46
N LEU A 89 8.65 -2.14 0.33
CA LEU A 89 8.55 -0.70 0.08
C LEU A 89 9.29 -0.28 -1.19
N LEU A 90 10.50 -0.81 -1.42
CA LEU A 90 11.28 -0.56 -2.63
C LEU A 90 10.56 -1.10 -3.87
N LEU A 91 9.96 -2.29 -3.76
CA LEU A 91 9.15 -2.88 -4.82
C LEU A 91 7.95 -2.00 -5.18
N THR A 92 7.24 -1.47 -4.18
CA THR A 92 6.08 -0.58 -4.44
C THR A 92 6.49 0.76 -5.02
N PHE A 93 7.64 1.31 -4.62
CA PHE A 93 8.23 2.47 -5.27
C PHE A 93 8.60 2.20 -6.73
N ALA A 94 9.19 1.04 -7.03
CA ALA A 94 9.51 0.63 -8.40
C ALA A 94 8.24 0.49 -9.25
N CYS A 95 7.18 -0.11 -8.72
CA CYS A 95 5.87 -0.18 -9.38
C CYS A 95 5.30 1.21 -9.69
N MET A 96 5.29 2.11 -8.70
CA MET A 96 4.81 3.48 -8.89
C MET A 96 5.63 4.24 -9.93
N TRP A 97 6.95 4.01 -9.95
CA TRP A 97 7.84 4.62 -10.93
C TRP A 97 7.56 4.10 -12.36
N LEU A 98 7.37 2.79 -12.54
CA LEU A 98 6.97 2.20 -13.84
C LEU A 98 5.61 2.72 -14.30
N LEU A 99 4.63 2.83 -13.39
CA LEU A 99 3.31 3.39 -13.70
C LEU A 99 3.39 4.88 -14.08
N ARG A 100 4.24 5.66 -13.40
CA ARG A 100 4.48 7.07 -13.73
C ARG A 100 5.09 7.24 -15.12
N ASN A 101 5.87 6.25 -15.57
CA ASN A 101 6.45 6.22 -16.91
C ASN A 101 5.47 5.75 -18.01
N ARG A 102 4.15 5.74 -17.73
CA ARG A 102 3.06 5.35 -18.65
C ARG A 102 3.21 3.93 -19.22
N VAL A 103 3.92 3.03 -18.55
CA VAL A 103 4.05 1.64 -19.00
C VAL A 103 2.71 0.93 -18.78
N ASN A 104 2.25 0.17 -19.77
CA ASN A 104 1.00 -0.58 -19.67
C ASN A 104 1.07 -1.60 -18.52
N ALA A 105 0.03 -1.65 -17.69
CA ALA A 105 -0.05 -2.56 -16.54
C ALA A 105 0.19 -4.03 -16.91
N ILE A 106 -0.19 -4.44 -18.13
CA ILE A 106 0.08 -5.79 -18.66
C ILE A 106 1.59 -6.09 -18.70
N TRP A 107 2.42 -5.14 -19.15
CA TRP A 107 3.88 -5.33 -19.19
C TRP A 107 4.49 -5.36 -17.79
N ILE A 108 3.93 -4.62 -16.84
CA ILE A 108 4.35 -4.65 -15.43
C ILE A 108 4.10 -6.04 -14.84
N ILE A 109 2.89 -6.59 -15.04
CA ILE A 109 2.51 -7.93 -14.55
C ILE A 109 3.39 -9.00 -15.18
N LEU A 110 3.63 -8.93 -16.49
CA LEU A 110 4.49 -9.89 -17.19
C LEU A 110 5.95 -9.80 -16.69
N GLY A 111 6.45 -8.59 -16.43
CA GLY A 111 7.75 -8.39 -15.79
C GLY A 111 7.83 -9.03 -14.41
N PHE A 112 6.82 -8.83 -13.56
CA PHE A 112 6.73 -9.48 -12.24
C PHE A 112 6.71 -11.00 -12.34
N PHE A 113 6.00 -11.56 -13.32
CA PHE A 113 5.93 -13.00 -13.53
C PHE A 113 7.29 -13.58 -13.94
N VAL A 114 8.01 -12.90 -14.83
CA VAL A 114 9.36 -13.30 -15.25
C VAL A 114 10.36 -13.17 -14.09
N ILE A 115 10.31 -12.07 -13.34
CA ILE A 115 11.15 -11.86 -12.14
C ILE A 115 10.85 -12.93 -11.07
N GLY A 116 9.58 -13.31 -10.89
CA GLY A 116 9.16 -14.35 -9.95
C GLY A 116 9.69 -15.73 -10.35
N ILE A 117 9.58 -16.11 -11.62
CA ILE A 117 10.10 -17.41 -12.12
C ILE A 117 11.62 -17.47 -12.03
N LEU A 118 12.31 -16.40 -12.47
CA LEU A 118 13.77 -16.33 -12.38
C LEU A 118 14.24 -16.29 -10.92
N GLY A 119 13.53 -15.59 -10.05
CA GLY A 119 13.78 -15.52 -8.61
C GLY A 119 13.60 -16.86 -7.90
N ALA A 120 12.56 -17.62 -8.26
CA ALA A 120 12.35 -18.97 -7.75
C ALA A 120 13.40 -19.96 -8.28
N ALA A 121 13.76 -19.86 -9.58
CA ALA A 121 14.76 -20.73 -10.19
C ALA A 121 16.19 -20.48 -9.66
N THR A 122 16.49 -19.24 -9.24
CA THR A 122 17.78 -18.87 -8.65
C THR A 122 17.84 -19.08 -7.12
N GLY A 123 16.74 -19.55 -6.50
CA GLY A 123 16.65 -19.73 -5.04
C GLY A 123 16.63 -18.41 -4.26
N ALA A 124 16.42 -17.30 -4.96
CA ALA A 124 16.48 -15.95 -4.45
C ALA A 124 15.18 -15.51 -3.76
N LEU A 125 14.03 -15.95 -4.28
CA LEU A 125 12.71 -15.62 -3.77
C LEU A 125 11.90 -16.91 -3.56
N ALA A 126 11.36 -17.11 -2.35
CA ALA A 126 10.42 -18.18 -2.00
C ALA A 126 9.45 -17.69 -0.94
#